data_AF-A0A938PS37-F1
#
_entry.id   AF-A0A938PS37-F1
#
_cell.length_a   1.000
_cell.length_b   1.000
_cell.length_c   1.000
_cell.angle_alpha   90.00
_cell.angle_beta   90.00
_cell.angle_gamma   90.00
#
_symmetry.space_group_name_H-M   'P 1'
#
loop_
_entity.id
_entity.type
_entity.pdbx_description
1 polymer ?
#
loop_
_entity_poly.entity_id
_entity_poly.type
_entity_poly.pdbx_seq_one_letter_code
_entity_poly.pdbx_strand_id
1 'polypeptide(L)' 'MIVLKGEANFIQEIDGKERRFKVRPGDTVINPPGVWHTANVTEPLLAIYIMPCPGTVHRVR' A
#
# COMPACT_ATOMS: atom_id res chain seq x y z
N MET A 1 0.95 -4.25 -5.33
CA MET A 1 2.11 -3.36 -5.22
C MET A 1 3.35 -4.20 -5.03
N ILE A 2 4.44 -3.88 -5.72
CA ILE A 2 5.75 -4.53 -5.57
C ILE A 2 6.73 -3.47 -5.07
N VAL A 3 7.46 -3.75 -3.98
CA VAL A 3 8.45 -2.82 -3.43
C VAL A 3 9.82 -3.05 -4.08
N LEU A 4 10.39 -1.98 -4.64
CA LEU A 4 11.70 -2.01 -5.30
C LEU A 4 12.82 -1.44 -4.42
N LYS A 5 12.52 -0.45 -3.58
CA LYS A 5 13.47 0.21 -2.68
C LYS A 5 12.76 0.79 -1.46
N GLY A 6 13.46 0.87 -0.33
CA GLY A 6 13.01 1.56 0.88
C GLY A 6 12.06 0.72 1.73
N GLU A 7 11.52 1.34 2.76
CA GLU A 7 10.68 0.68 3.75
C GLU A 7 9.49 1.56 4.16
N ALA A 8 8.39 0.90 4.49
CA ALA A 8 7.21 1.56 5.01
C ALA A 8 6.41 0.63 5.93
N ASN A 9 5.60 1.22 6.81
CA ASN A 9 4.49 0.53 7.45
C ASN A 9 3.26 0.70 6.59
N PHE A 10 2.87 -0.37 5.89
CA PHE A 10 1.70 -0.42 5.04
C PHE A 10 0.44 -0.69 5.87
N ILE A 11 -0.65 -0.02 5.50
CA ILE A 11 -1.90 -0.04 6.24
C ILE A 11 -3.02 -0.32 5.23
N GLN A 12 -3.88 -1.29 5.55
CA GLN A 12 -5.08 -1.62 4.78
C GLN A 12 -6.30 -1.64 5.71
N GLU A 13 -7.44 -1.11 5.25
CA GLU A 13 -8.72 -1.19 5.97
C GLU A 13 -9.53 -2.39 5.44
N ILE A 14 -9.47 -3.52 6.15
CA ILE A 14 -10.13 -4.77 5.78
C ILE A 14 -11.17 -5.10 6.84
N ASP A 15 -12.41 -5.35 6.44
CA ASP A 15 -13.55 -5.63 7.33
C ASP A 15 -13.72 -4.59 8.46
N GLY A 16 -13.51 -3.31 8.11
CA GLY A 16 -13.60 -2.19 9.05
C GLY A 16 -12.44 -2.08 10.05
N LYS A 17 -11.37 -2.89 9.89
CA LYS A 17 -10.19 -2.88 10.77
C LYS A 17 -8.92 -2.53 10.00
N GLU A 18 -8.02 -1.81 10.67
CA GLU A 18 -6.69 -1.57 10.12
C GLU A 18 -5.79 -2.79 10.30
N ARG A 19 -5.31 -3.32 9.18
CA ARG A 19 -4.20 -4.26 9.14
C ARG A 19 -2.92 -3.50 8.84
N ARG A 20 -1.95 -3.58 9.74
CA ARG A 20 -0.65 -2.91 9.63
C ARG A 20 0.48 -3.93 9.49
N PHE A 21 1.39 -3.71 8.58
CA PHE A 21 2.56 -4.57 8.39
C PHE A 21 3.71 -3.82 7.71
N LYS A 22 4.95 -4.26 7.96
CA LYS A 22 6.13 -3.70 7.32
C LYS A 22 6.26 -4.21 5.89
N VAL A 23 6.71 -3.34 5.00
CA VAL A 23 7.12 -3.70 3.63
C VAL A 23 8.54 -3.22 3.37
N ARG A 24 9.29 -3.99 2.59
CA ARG A 24 10.71 -3.78 2.21
C ARG A 24 10.96 -4.34 0.79
N PRO A 25 12.13 -4.12 0.17
CA PRO A 25 12.38 -4.56 -1.20
C PRO A 25 12.15 -6.06 -1.38
N GLY A 26 11.45 -6.42 -2.45
CA GLY A 26 11.04 -7.80 -2.75
C GLY A 26 9.66 -8.18 -2.19
N ASP A 27 9.11 -7.43 -1.23
CA ASP A 27 7.76 -7.68 -0.74
C ASP A 27 6.71 -7.31 -1.80
N THR A 28 5.66 -8.12 -1.84
CA THR A 28 4.49 -7.89 -2.69
C THR A 28 3.23 -7.83 -1.85
N VAL A 29 2.41 -6.82 -2.10
CA VAL A 29 1.14 -6.58 -1.41
C VAL A 29 -0.01 -6.64 -2.38
N ILE A 30 -1.03 -7.43 -2.05
CA ILE A 30 -2.31 -7.41 -2.74
C ILE A 30 -3.22 -6.41 -2.03
N ASN A 31 -3.76 -5.46 -2.79
CA ASN A 31 -4.83 -4.56 -2.35
C ASN A 31 -6.15 -5.12 -2.87
N PRO A 32 -7.03 -5.67 -2.01
CA PRO A 32 -8.32 -6.16 -2.46
C PRO A 32 -9.20 -5.04 -3.04
N PRO A 33 -10.17 -5.36 -3.92
CA PRO A 33 -11.10 -4.37 -4.44
C PRO A 33 -11.83 -3.61 -3.33
N GLY A 34 -11.94 -2.28 -3.46
CA GLY A 34 -12.64 -1.43 -2.50
C GLY A 34 -11.91 -1.18 -1.17
N VAL A 35 -10.74 -1.78 -0.95
CA VAL A 35 -9.96 -1.61 0.28
C VAL A 35 -9.11 -0.34 0.21
N TRP A 36 -9.36 0.58 1.16
CA TRP A 36 -8.46 1.70 1.40
C TRP A 36 -7.11 1.19 1.87
N HIS A 37 -6.05 1.77 1.32
CA HIS A 37 -4.69 1.48 1.72
C HIS A 37 -3.83 2.74 1.70
N THR A 38 -2.81 2.75 2.54
CA THR A 38 -1.85 3.85 2.67
C THR A 38 -0.55 3.31 3.25
N ALA A 39 0.51 4.12 3.21
CA ALA A 39 1.81 3.73 3.72
C ALA A 39 2.41 4.87 4.54
N ASN A 40 2.83 4.56 5.76
CA ASN A 40 3.70 5.45 6.53
C ASN A 40 5.14 5.13 6.13
N VAL A 41 5.69 5.92 5.21
CA VAL A 41 7.03 5.75 4.66
C VAL A 41 8.07 6.04 5.75
N THR A 42 8.94 5.07 6.04
CA THR A 42 10.03 5.21 7.02
C THR A 42 11.37 5.44 6.35
N GLU A 43 11.52 4.99 5.10
CA GLU A 43 12.67 5.28 4.22
C GLU A 43 12.17 5.58 2.81
N PRO A 44 12.86 6.42 2.00
CA PRO A 44 12.44 6.75 0.63
C PRO A 44 12.03 5.51 -0.19
N LEU A 45 10.72 5.39 -0.45
CA LEU A 45 10.08 4.21 -1.00
C LEU A 45 9.93 4.32 -2.52
N LEU A 46 10.34 3.29 -3.25
CA LEU A 46 10.03 3.10 -4.66
C LEU A 46 9.19 1.82 -4.81
N ALA A 47 8.02 1.93 -5.43
CA ALA A 47 7.12 0.80 -5.62
C ALA A 47 6.40 0.86 -6.98
N ILE A 48 6.07 -0.32 -7.51
CA ILE A 48 5.24 -0.47 -8.71
C ILE A 48 3.83 -0.85 -8.28
N TYR A 49 2.85 -0.14 -8.83
CA TYR A 49 1.44 -0.47 -8.74
C TYR A 49 0.98 -1.04 -10.08
N ILE A 50 0.42 -2.26 -10.05
CA ILE A 50 -0.12 -2.95 -11.23
C ILE A 50 -1.61 -3.08 -10.99
N MET A 51 -2.39 -2.19 -11.60
CA MET A 51 -3.85 -2.21 -11.52
C MET A 51 -4.41 -1.42 -12.70
N PRO A 52 -5.57 -1.81 -13.27
CA PRO A 52 -6.35 -0.84 -14.02
C PRO A 52 -6.74 0.26 -13.03
N CYS A 53 -6.35 1.51 -13.28
CA CYS A 53 -6.61 2.63 -12.37
C CYS A 53 -7.95 3.39 -12.56
N PRO A 54 -9.01 2.92 -13.25
CA PRO A 54 -10.22 3.72 -13.38
C PRO A 54 -10.91 3.86 -12.02
N GLY A 55 -11.31 5.09 -11.68
CA GLY A 55 -11.98 5.38 -10.40
C GLY A 55 -11.06 5.36 -9.17
N THR A 56 -9.73 5.35 -9.37
CA THR A 56 -8.80 5.52 -8.25
C THR A 56 -9.01 6.90 -7.63
N VAL A 57 -9.23 6.92 -6.32
CA VAL A 57 -9.48 8.14 -5.55
C VAL A 57 -8.44 8.30 -4.46
N HIS A 58 -8.15 9.55 -4.11
CA HIS A 58 -7.30 9.89 -2.98
C HIS A 58 -8.15 10.39 -1.82
N ARG A 59 -7.87 9.90 -0.61
CA ARG A 59 -8.43 10.42 0.64
C ARG A 59 -7.35 11.22 1.34
N VAL A 60 -7.64 12.48 1.66
CA VAL A 60 -6.74 13.33 2.45
C VAL A 60 -6.48 12.65 3.80
N ARG A 61 -5.21 12.66 4.22
CA ARG A 61 -4.74 12.03 5.44
C ARG A 61 -3.69 12.91 6.11
#